data_AF-A0AAV4F7V0-F1
#
_entry.id   AF-A0AAV4F7V0-F1
#
_cell.length_a   1.000
_cell.length_b   1.000
_cell.length_c   1.000
_cell.angle_alpha   90.00
_cell.angle_beta   90.00
_cell.angle_gamma   90.00
#
_symmetry.space_group_name_H-M   'P 1'
#
loop_
_entity.id
_entity.type
_entity.pdbx_description
1 polymer ?
#
loop_
_entity_poly.entity_id
_entity_poly.type
_entity_poly.pdbx_seq_one_letter_code
_entity_poly.pdbx_strand_id
1 'polypeptide(L)'
;MDTKSDAEPNENGSNQRINNRLASASSSHIVSQANHVASRQNSLNRVSSAKYYDIASTILGGSGDVEEVFLNAAKNGNSSKLEQLLEQRETVDLDIDAKDKRTGNTALIWAAKRGHSKIVELLLRNGADATLCNYEAQTALETAFSPVRTLLLDWLDKQPGNSEKLLLQAAWQGNLAVINRILRENPRVNVNCQNSEGLTPLMLVARDTLLFERLSKQLNRYYSPVQVVEQLLEARA
;
A
#
# COMPACT_ATOMS: atom_id res chain seq x y z
N MET A 1 -36.90 40.97 28.81
CA MET A 1 -35.84 41.82 29.35
C MET A 1 -34.88 40.92 30.11
N ASP A 2 -33.59 40.74 29.83
CA ASP A 2 -32.66 41.12 28.75
C ASP A 2 -31.40 40.26 29.02
N THR A 3 -31.03 39.36 28.12
CA THR A 3 -29.76 39.29 27.36
C THR A 3 -28.46 38.95 28.11
N LYS A 4 -27.67 38.08 27.43
CA LYS A 4 -26.20 37.81 27.49
C LYS A 4 -25.71 36.82 28.55
N SER A 5 -24.66 36.01 28.35
CA SER A 5 -23.92 35.44 27.20
C SER A 5 -22.74 34.68 27.83
N ASP A 6 -22.51 33.43 27.43
CA ASP A 6 -21.24 32.72 27.24
C ASP A 6 -20.07 32.82 28.25
N ALA A 7 -19.65 31.66 28.78
CA ALA A 7 -18.31 31.04 28.58
C ALA A 7 -17.86 30.18 29.78
N GLU A 8 -17.61 28.90 29.53
CA GLU A 8 -16.98 27.93 30.45
C GLU A 8 -15.46 28.20 30.63
N PRO A 9 -14.87 27.98 31.83
CA PRO A 9 -13.43 28.15 32.05
C PRO A 9 -12.63 26.83 31.96
N ASN A 10 -11.90 26.69 30.85
CA ASN A 10 -10.48 26.30 30.71
C ASN A 10 -9.82 25.41 31.80
N GLU A 11 -9.67 24.11 31.51
CA GLU A 11 -8.92 23.09 32.28
C GLU A 11 -7.37 23.25 32.23
N ASN A 12 -6.85 24.46 32.47
CA ASN A 12 -5.39 24.70 32.51
C ASN A 12 -4.79 24.87 33.93
N GLY A 13 -5.59 24.62 34.98
CA GLY A 13 -5.19 24.84 36.37
C GLY A 13 -4.51 23.67 37.09
N SER A 14 -4.63 22.44 36.58
CA SER A 14 -4.19 21.23 37.32
C SER A 14 -2.74 20.82 37.02
N ASN A 15 -2.22 21.15 35.84
CA ASN A 15 -0.86 20.77 35.41
C ASN A 15 0.25 21.72 35.91
N GLN A 16 -0.08 22.89 36.44
CA GLN A 16 0.91 23.83 36.98
C GLN A 16 1.26 23.60 38.46
N ARG A 17 0.49 22.81 39.21
CA ARG A 17 0.77 22.55 40.64
C ARG A 17 1.68 21.36 40.89
N ILE A 18 1.83 20.43 39.94
CA ILE A 18 2.73 19.28 40.07
C ILE A 18 4.18 19.66 39.71
N ASN A 19 4.38 20.60 38.77
CA ASN A 19 5.71 21.03 38.35
C ASN A 19 6.43 21.97 39.34
N ASN A 20 5.74 22.55 40.33
CA ASN A 20 6.30 23.56 41.23
C ASN A 20 6.58 23.11 42.67
N ARG A 21 6.47 21.81 43.00
CA ARG A 21 6.75 21.30 44.36
C ARG A 21 7.93 20.33 44.50
N LEU A 22 8.69 20.08 43.44
CA LEU A 22 9.97 19.35 43.51
C LEU A 22 11.21 20.26 43.34
N ALA A 23 11.01 21.58 43.34
CA ALA A 23 12.07 22.57 43.13
C ALA A 23 12.82 23.00 44.40
N SER A 24 12.69 22.31 45.55
CA SER A 24 13.31 22.80 46.80
C SER A 24 14.21 21.81 47.55
N ALA A 25 14.64 20.71 46.94
CA ALA A 25 15.78 19.94 47.44
C ALA A 25 16.40 19.09 46.33
N SER A 26 17.72 19.23 46.11
CA SER A 26 18.52 18.41 45.18
C SER A 26 18.33 18.68 43.67
N SER A 27 18.37 19.96 43.25
CA SER A 27 18.13 20.36 41.85
C SER A 27 19.37 20.36 40.93
N SER A 28 20.61 20.39 41.43
CA SER A 28 21.80 20.41 40.55
C SER A 28 22.21 19.03 40.03
N HIS A 29 21.99 17.97 40.82
CA HIS A 29 22.48 16.63 40.48
C HIS A 29 21.51 15.85 39.58
N ILE A 30 20.19 16.07 39.68
CA ILE A 30 19.19 15.43 38.82
C ILE A 30 19.09 16.13 37.46
N VAL A 31 19.26 17.46 37.40
CA VAL A 31 19.29 18.20 36.12
C VAL A 31 20.54 17.85 35.31
N SER A 32 21.69 17.64 35.95
CA SER A 32 22.89 17.18 35.24
C SER A 32 22.75 15.75 34.72
N GLN A 33 22.06 14.87 35.45
CA GLN A 33 21.81 13.49 35.03
C GLN A 33 20.74 13.39 33.95
N ALA A 34 19.67 14.19 34.01
CA ALA A 34 18.66 14.29 32.96
C ALA A 34 19.23 14.90 31.67
N ASN A 35 20.07 15.94 31.78
CA ASN A 35 20.81 16.48 30.63
C ASN A 35 21.85 15.48 30.10
N HIS A 36 22.49 14.68 30.96
CA HIS A 36 23.40 13.61 30.53
C HIS A 36 22.69 12.45 29.82
N VAL A 37 21.48 12.10 30.25
CA VAL A 37 20.66 11.03 29.63
C VAL A 37 20.05 11.51 28.32
N ALA A 38 19.51 12.73 28.27
CA ALA A 38 19.02 13.34 27.05
C ALA A 38 20.14 13.56 26.03
N SER A 39 21.32 14.02 26.45
CA SER A 39 22.50 14.10 25.58
C SER A 39 23.04 12.74 25.19
N ARG A 40 22.95 11.71 26.05
CA ARG A 40 23.27 10.31 25.70
C ARG A 40 22.32 9.75 24.64
N GLN A 41 21.01 9.94 24.78
CA GLN A 41 20.02 9.50 23.79
C GLN A 41 20.11 10.30 22.49
N ASN A 42 20.39 11.61 22.56
CA ASN A 42 20.65 12.42 21.38
C ASN A 42 21.99 12.07 20.72
N SER A 43 22.99 11.64 21.50
CA SER A 43 24.25 11.10 20.99
C SER A 43 24.12 9.68 20.43
N LEU A 44 23.24 8.84 20.98
CA LEU A 44 22.93 7.52 20.42
C LEU A 44 22.13 7.65 19.12
N ASN A 45 21.18 8.58 19.03
CA ASN A 45 20.50 8.93 17.78
C ASN A 45 21.45 9.55 16.75
N ARG A 46 22.39 10.43 17.18
CA ARG A 46 23.43 10.98 16.29
C ARG A 46 24.48 9.96 15.85
N VAL A 47 24.86 9.02 16.71
CA VAL A 47 25.86 7.98 16.40
C VAL A 47 25.25 6.88 15.54
N SER A 48 23.98 6.54 15.73
CA SER A 48 23.22 5.70 14.80
C SER A 48 23.09 6.40 13.46
N SER A 49 22.60 7.64 13.36
CA SER A 49 22.53 8.34 12.08
C SER A 49 23.90 8.49 11.40
N ALA A 50 24.98 8.75 12.15
CA ALA A 50 26.32 8.94 11.57
C ALA A 50 26.91 7.66 10.94
N LYS A 51 26.69 6.48 11.54
CA LYS A 51 27.08 5.19 10.91
C LYS A 51 26.24 4.86 9.68
N TYR A 52 24.95 5.24 9.69
CA TYR A 52 24.02 5.05 8.57
C TYR A 52 24.38 5.97 7.39
N TYR A 53 24.80 7.22 7.64
CA TYR A 53 25.32 8.14 6.62
C TYR A 53 26.69 7.73 6.07
N ASP A 54 27.56 7.09 6.87
CA ASP A 54 28.89 6.65 6.40
C ASP A 54 28.82 5.50 5.38
N ILE A 55 27.96 4.50 5.62
CA ILE A 55 27.80 3.37 4.68
C ILE A 55 27.04 3.83 3.43
N ALA A 56 25.99 4.64 3.61
CA ALA A 56 25.29 5.27 2.50
C ALA A 56 26.22 6.15 1.65
N SER A 57 27.03 7.03 2.26
CA SER A 57 27.97 7.88 1.52
C SER A 57 29.07 7.08 0.80
N THR A 58 29.54 5.97 1.39
CA THR A 58 30.53 5.07 0.79
C THR A 58 29.96 4.33 -0.43
N ILE A 59 28.67 4.01 -0.44
CA ILE A 59 28.00 3.29 -1.55
C ILE A 59 27.42 4.24 -2.61
N LEU A 60 27.14 5.50 -2.27
CA LEU A 60 26.39 6.45 -3.10
C LEU A 60 27.25 7.50 -3.81
N GLY A 61 28.56 7.60 -3.52
CA GLY A 61 29.49 8.42 -4.31
C GLY A 61 29.15 9.92 -4.37
N GLY A 62 28.41 10.44 -3.40
CA GLY A 62 27.97 11.83 -3.36
C GLY A 62 26.84 12.06 -2.34
N SER A 63 26.67 13.33 -1.97
CA SER A 63 25.71 13.88 -0.99
C SER A 63 24.23 13.80 -1.45
N GLY A 64 23.80 12.68 -2.02
CA GLY A 64 22.40 12.46 -2.42
C GLY A 64 21.63 11.73 -1.34
N ASP A 65 20.37 12.13 -1.11
CA ASP A 65 19.41 11.36 -0.33
C ASP A 65 19.32 9.92 -0.90
N VAL A 66 19.28 8.90 -0.05
CA VAL A 66 19.30 7.48 -0.48
C VAL A 66 18.15 7.19 -1.45
N GLU A 67 16.98 7.76 -1.17
CA GLU A 67 15.77 7.68 -1.97
C GLU A 67 15.97 8.30 -3.35
N GLU A 68 16.71 9.39 -3.45
CA GLU A 68 17.02 10.01 -4.74
C GLU A 68 17.90 9.09 -5.59
N VAL A 69 18.87 8.41 -4.99
CA VAL A 69 19.70 7.44 -5.71
C VAL A 69 18.87 6.20 -6.11
N PHE A 70 17.97 5.75 -5.24
CA PHE A 70 17.05 4.65 -5.53
C PHE A 70 16.11 4.99 -6.71
N LEU A 71 15.50 6.18 -6.68
CA LEU A 71 14.66 6.71 -7.76
C LEU A 71 15.44 6.85 -9.07
N ASN A 72 16.67 7.36 -9.01
CA ASN A 72 17.54 7.50 -10.18
C ASN A 72 17.96 6.14 -10.75
N ALA A 73 18.21 5.13 -9.91
CA ALA A 73 18.48 3.76 -10.36
C ALA A 73 17.29 3.17 -11.12
N ALA A 74 16.07 3.32 -10.57
CA ALA A 74 14.84 2.89 -11.23
C ALA A 74 14.61 3.61 -12.56
N LYS A 75 14.77 4.93 -12.59
CA LYS A 75 14.62 5.78 -13.78
C LYS A 75 15.62 5.45 -14.88
N ASN A 76 16.87 5.15 -14.53
CA ASN A 76 17.93 4.88 -15.50
C ASN A 76 18.03 3.41 -15.92
N GLY A 77 17.24 2.51 -15.32
CA GLY A 77 17.27 1.10 -15.68
C GLY A 77 18.41 0.32 -15.02
N ASN A 78 19.00 0.85 -13.94
CA ASN A 78 20.11 0.21 -13.25
C ASN A 78 19.59 -0.83 -12.24
N SER A 79 19.28 -2.03 -12.74
CA SER A 79 18.77 -3.13 -11.92
C SER A 79 19.76 -3.58 -10.85
N SER A 80 21.06 -3.66 -11.15
CA SER A 80 22.07 -4.11 -10.18
C SER A 80 22.19 -3.17 -8.98
N LYS A 81 22.15 -1.85 -9.22
CA LYS A 81 22.16 -0.88 -8.11
C LYS A 81 20.88 -0.94 -7.28
N LEU A 82 19.75 -1.16 -7.95
CA LEU A 82 18.45 -1.27 -7.29
C LEU A 82 18.35 -2.55 -6.45
N GLU A 83 18.82 -3.68 -6.95
CA GLU A 83 18.95 -4.95 -6.21
C GLU A 83 19.85 -4.77 -4.98
N GLN A 84 21.02 -4.16 -5.14
CA GLN A 84 21.94 -3.89 -4.02
C GLN A 84 21.29 -3.04 -2.92
N LEU A 85 20.52 -2.02 -3.28
CA LEU A 85 19.83 -1.16 -2.31
C LEU A 85 18.68 -1.91 -1.60
N LEU A 86 17.96 -2.78 -2.30
CA LEU A 86 16.88 -3.59 -1.73
C LEU A 86 17.42 -4.69 -0.79
N GLU A 87 18.56 -5.30 -1.10
CA GLU A 87 19.24 -6.26 -0.22
C GLU A 87 19.68 -5.63 1.10
N GLN A 88 20.02 -4.33 1.06
CA GLN A 88 20.49 -3.57 2.22
C GLN A 88 19.36 -2.84 2.97
N ARG A 89 18.08 -3.09 2.65
CA ARG A 89 16.92 -2.39 3.24
C ARG A 89 16.82 -2.47 4.76
N GLU A 90 17.44 -3.49 5.39
CA GLU A 90 17.44 -3.63 6.85
C GLU A 90 18.49 -2.73 7.51
N THR A 91 19.53 -2.36 6.76
CA THR A 91 20.64 -1.50 7.21
C THR A 91 20.47 -0.05 6.79
N VAL A 92 19.68 0.18 5.75
CA VAL A 92 19.39 1.50 5.18
C VAL A 92 17.90 1.72 5.32
N ASP A 93 17.50 2.76 6.04
CA ASP A 93 16.09 3.17 6.16
C ASP A 93 15.62 3.69 4.80
N LEU A 94 15.19 2.77 3.93
CA LEU A 94 14.80 3.03 2.56
C LEU A 94 13.29 2.86 2.42
N ASP A 95 12.61 3.96 2.12
CA ASP A 95 11.21 3.93 1.68
C ASP A 95 11.14 3.55 0.18
N ILE A 96 10.63 2.35 -0.11
CA ILE A 96 10.46 1.84 -1.47
C ILE A 96 9.48 2.68 -2.30
N ASP A 97 8.53 3.34 -1.62
CA ASP A 97 7.47 4.13 -2.21
C ASP A 97 7.76 5.64 -2.15
N ALA A 98 9.02 6.00 -1.85
CA ALA A 98 9.49 7.37 -1.88
C ALA A 98 9.15 8.04 -3.22
N LYS A 99 8.70 9.30 -3.15
CA LYS A 99 8.29 10.07 -4.31
C LYS A 99 9.39 11.04 -4.74
N ASP A 100 9.64 11.10 -6.04
CA ASP A 100 10.47 12.12 -6.66
C ASP A 100 9.91 13.51 -6.34
N LYS A 101 10.70 14.36 -5.68
CA LYS A 101 10.27 15.67 -5.16
C LYS A 101 9.66 16.58 -6.24
N ARG A 102 10.08 16.43 -7.51
CA ARG A 102 9.67 17.28 -8.62
C ARG A 102 8.41 16.77 -9.34
N THR A 103 8.26 15.45 -9.45
CA THR A 103 7.21 14.83 -10.29
C THR A 103 6.19 14.03 -9.50
N GLY A 104 6.49 13.67 -8.26
CA GLY A 104 5.70 12.75 -7.45
C GLY A 104 5.81 11.29 -7.89
N ASN A 105 6.65 10.97 -8.88
CA ASN A 105 6.82 9.59 -9.36
C ASN A 105 7.54 8.74 -8.30
N THR A 106 7.00 7.56 -8.01
CA THR A 106 7.72 6.51 -7.27
C THR A 106 8.73 5.80 -8.18
N ALA A 107 9.59 4.96 -7.59
CA ALA A 107 10.50 4.11 -8.35
C ALA A 107 9.74 3.22 -9.36
N LEU A 108 8.57 2.72 -8.95
CA LEU A 108 7.72 1.88 -9.80
C LEU A 108 7.14 2.66 -10.99
N ILE A 109 6.69 3.89 -10.77
CA ILE A 109 6.19 4.77 -11.86
C ILE A 109 7.32 5.10 -12.83
N TRP A 110 8.53 5.40 -12.35
CA TRP A 110 9.68 5.65 -13.22
C TRP A 110 10.05 4.43 -14.07
N ALA A 111 10.14 3.25 -13.45
CA ALA A 111 10.44 2.01 -14.15
C ALA A 111 9.36 1.69 -15.19
N ALA A 112 8.09 1.90 -14.85
CA ALA A 112 6.97 1.67 -15.74
C ALA A 112 6.96 2.62 -16.94
N LYS A 113 7.09 3.93 -16.69
CA LYS A 113 7.18 4.97 -17.71
C LYS A 113 8.38 4.79 -18.65
N ARG A 114 9.46 4.19 -18.17
CA ARG A 114 10.69 3.94 -18.94
C ARG A 114 10.73 2.58 -19.63
N GLY A 115 9.78 1.69 -19.35
CA GLY A 115 9.72 0.34 -19.94
C GLY A 115 10.68 -0.68 -19.30
N HIS A 116 11.15 -0.43 -18.08
CA HIS A 116 12.15 -1.27 -17.40
C HIS A 116 11.49 -2.47 -16.70
N SER A 117 10.99 -3.44 -17.48
CA SER A 117 10.22 -4.59 -16.96
C SER A 117 10.91 -5.34 -15.81
N LYS A 118 12.23 -5.56 -15.91
CA LYS A 118 12.99 -6.25 -14.86
C LYS A 118 12.95 -5.51 -13.52
N ILE A 119 13.02 -4.18 -13.55
CA ILE A 119 12.94 -3.34 -12.35
C ILE A 119 11.52 -3.33 -11.80
N VAL A 120 10.51 -3.30 -12.68
CA VAL A 120 9.10 -3.39 -12.27
C VAL A 120 8.86 -4.69 -11.50
N GLU A 121 9.31 -5.84 -12.00
CA GLU A 121 9.18 -7.11 -11.27
C GLU A 121 9.89 -7.08 -9.91
N LEU A 122 11.10 -6.52 -9.85
CA LEU A 122 11.87 -6.43 -8.62
C LEU A 122 11.16 -5.59 -7.57
N LEU A 123 10.67 -4.41 -7.94
CA LEU A 123 9.95 -3.50 -7.05
C LEU A 123 8.65 -4.13 -6.54
N LEU A 124 7.86 -4.72 -7.43
CA LEU A 124 6.61 -5.39 -7.08
C LEU A 124 6.83 -6.59 -6.14
N ARG A 125 7.88 -7.38 -6.34
CA ARG A 125 8.25 -8.48 -5.43
C ARG A 125 8.70 -8.01 -4.05
N ASN A 126 9.23 -6.80 -3.96
CA ASN A 126 9.66 -6.18 -2.72
C ASN A 126 8.57 -5.33 -2.04
N GLY A 127 7.33 -5.40 -2.53
CA GLY A 127 6.17 -4.78 -1.89
C GLY A 127 5.90 -3.33 -2.27
N ALA A 128 6.44 -2.84 -3.39
CA ALA A 128 6.12 -1.50 -3.89
C ALA A 128 4.62 -1.35 -4.17
N ASP A 129 4.02 -0.24 -3.75
CA ASP A 129 2.60 0.02 -3.93
C ASP A 129 2.30 0.51 -5.36
N ALA A 130 1.69 -0.38 -6.16
CA ALA A 130 1.26 -0.10 -7.52
C ALA A 130 0.06 0.85 -7.64
N THR A 131 -0.62 1.16 -6.53
CA THR A 131 -1.81 2.03 -6.50
C THR A 131 -1.48 3.51 -6.34
N LEU A 132 -0.24 3.84 -5.96
CA LEU A 132 0.20 5.22 -5.77
C LEU A 132 0.21 5.99 -7.10
N CYS A 133 -0.18 7.26 -7.02
CA CYS A 133 -0.14 8.18 -8.13
C CYS A 133 0.91 9.30 -7.96
N ASN A 134 1.40 9.80 -9.08
CA ASN A 134 2.27 10.97 -9.15
C ASN A 134 1.48 12.29 -9.04
N TYR A 135 2.14 13.44 -9.19
CA TYR A 135 1.47 14.76 -9.12
C TYR A 135 0.53 15.04 -10.30
N GLU A 136 0.62 14.27 -11.38
CA GLU A 136 -0.33 14.28 -12.49
C GLU A 136 -1.50 13.31 -12.26
N ALA A 137 -1.64 12.75 -11.05
CA ALA A 137 -2.62 11.74 -10.68
C ALA A 137 -2.54 10.44 -11.50
N GLN A 138 -1.36 10.13 -12.06
CA GLN A 138 -1.15 8.91 -12.84
C GLN A 138 -0.46 7.83 -12.00
N THR A 139 -0.95 6.60 -12.11
CA THR A 139 -0.38 5.37 -11.55
C THR A 139 0.71 4.79 -12.45
N ALA A 140 1.43 3.78 -11.94
CA ALA A 140 2.40 3.02 -12.74
C ALA A 140 1.73 2.37 -13.96
N LEU A 141 0.49 1.89 -13.81
CA LEU A 141 -0.27 1.26 -14.90
C LEU A 141 -0.62 2.24 -16.02
N GLU A 142 -0.97 3.48 -15.68
CA GLU A 142 -1.36 4.53 -16.63
C GLU A 142 -0.16 5.11 -17.39
N THR A 143 1.01 5.12 -16.77
CA THR A 143 2.25 5.60 -17.40
C THR A 143 3.00 4.53 -18.18
N ALA A 144 2.66 3.24 -18.00
CA ALA A 144 3.36 2.11 -18.60
C ALA A 144 3.11 1.93 -20.11
N PHE A 145 4.17 1.58 -20.84
CA PHE A 145 4.08 1.05 -22.21
C PHE A 145 3.67 -0.44 -22.25
N SER A 146 3.16 -0.92 -23.39
CA SER A 146 2.45 -2.21 -23.52
C SER A 146 3.09 -3.41 -22.81
N PRO A 147 4.40 -3.72 -22.92
CA PRO A 147 4.98 -4.90 -22.27
C PRO A 147 4.98 -4.82 -20.73
N VAL A 148 5.21 -3.61 -20.20
CA VAL A 148 5.16 -3.39 -18.74
C VAL A 148 3.73 -3.29 -18.25
N ARG A 149 2.84 -2.70 -19.05
CA ARG A 149 1.41 -2.60 -18.72
C ARG A 149 0.80 -3.98 -18.54
N THR A 150 1.12 -4.94 -19.42
CA THR A 150 0.66 -6.33 -19.28
C THR A 150 1.21 -6.99 -18.02
N LEU A 151 2.46 -6.71 -17.65
CA LEU A 151 3.09 -7.24 -16.44
C LEU A 151 2.43 -6.70 -15.17
N LEU A 152 2.15 -5.39 -15.13
CA LEU A 152 1.45 -4.76 -14.01
C LEU A 152 0.02 -5.31 -13.86
N LEU A 153 -0.69 -5.54 -14.97
CA LEU A 153 -2.02 -6.18 -14.94
C LEU A 153 -1.95 -7.61 -14.40
N ASP A 154 -1.01 -8.42 -14.90
CA ASP A 154 -0.81 -9.80 -14.42
C ASP A 154 -0.44 -9.85 -12.93
N TRP A 155 0.36 -8.90 -12.44
CA TRP A 155 0.70 -8.81 -11.02
C TRP A 155 -0.49 -8.38 -10.16
N LEU A 156 -1.31 -7.43 -10.64
CA LEU A 156 -2.53 -6.99 -9.95
C LEU A 156 -3.55 -8.14 -9.85
N ASP A 157 -3.72 -8.91 -10.92
CA ASP A 157 -4.60 -10.10 -10.93
C ASP A 157 -4.16 -11.15 -9.89
N LYS A 158 -2.85 -11.26 -9.62
CA LYS A 158 -2.27 -12.19 -8.65
C LYS A 158 -2.28 -11.70 -7.20
N GLN A 159 -2.71 -10.47 -6.91
CA GLN A 159 -2.73 -9.97 -5.54
C GLN A 159 -3.75 -10.69 -4.65
N PRO A 160 -3.40 -11.00 -3.39
CA PRO A 160 -4.33 -11.62 -2.45
C PRO A 160 -5.54 -10.71 -2.21
N GLY A 161 -6.76 -11.27 -2.24
CA GLY A 161 -7.99 -10.49 -2.11
C GLY A 161 -8.55 -9.97 -3.43
N ASN A 162 -7.74 -9.88 -4.50
CA ASN A 162 -8.24 -9.47 -5.82
C ASN A 162 -9.01 -10.59 -6.52
N SER A 163 -8.59 -11.84 -6.34
CA SER A 163 -9.32 -13.02 -6.81
C SER A 163 -10.74 -13.08 -6.22
N GLU A 164 -10.90 -12.77 -4.93
CA GLU A 164 -12.20 -12.73 -4.24
C GLU A 164 -13.09 -11.59 -4.75
N LYS A 165 -12.53 -10.39 -4.95
CA LYS A 165 -13.25 -9.25 -5.54
C LYS A 165 -13.69 -9.56 -6.97
N LEU A 166 -12.81 -10.13 -7.77
CA LEU A 166 -13.09 -10.53 -9.15
C LEU A 166 -14.13 -11.67 -9.19
N LEU A 167 -14.09 -12.59 -8.23
CA LEU A 167 -15.08 -13.65 -8.08
C LEU A 167 -16.46 -13.09 -7.74
N LEU A 168 -16.56 -12.16 -6.77
CA LEU A 168 -17.81 -11.46 -6.44
C LEU A 168 -18.40 -10.74 -7.66
N GLN A 169 -17.56 -10.04 -8.42
CA GLN A 169 -17.98 -9.34 -9.64
C GLN A 169 -18.43 -10.31 -10.74
N ALA A 170 -17.65 -11.35 -11.03
CA ALA A 170 -17.96 -12.32 -12.06
C ALA A 170 -19.23 -13.12 -11.73
N ALA A 171 -19.45 -13.43 -10.45
CA ALA A 171 -20.67 -14.05 -9.96
C ALA A 171 -21.88 -13.14 -10.18
N TRP A 172 -21.81 -11.87 -9.78
CA TRP A 172 -22.87 -10.90 -10.05
C TRP A 172 -23.20 -10.78 -11.56
N GLN A 173 -22.18 -10.82 -12.41
CA GLN A 173 -22.33 -10.75 -13.87
C GLN A 173 -22.73 -12.08 -14.53
N GLY A 174 -22.80 -13.19 -13.80
CA GLY A 174 -23.04 -14.52 -14.39
C GLY A 174 -21.94 -14.97 -15.37
N ASN A 175 -20.71 -14.46 -15.21
CA ASN A 175 -19.60 -14.70 -16.13
C ASN A 175 -18.85 -15.99 -15.77
N LEU A 176 -19.34 -17.11 -16.28
CA LEU A 176 -18.79 -18.44 -16.04
C LEU A 176 -17.32 -18.57 -16.47
N ALA A 177 -16.92 -17.93 -17.57
CA ALA A 177 -15.56 -18.05 -18.10
C ALA A 177 -14.52 -17.50 -17.11
N VAL A 178 -14.80 -16.35 -16.49
CA VAL A 178 -13.92 -15.74 -15.49
C VAL A 178 -13.91 -16.57 -14.20
N ILE A 179 -15.06 -17.08 -13.76
CA ILE A 179 -15.13 -17.93 -12.55
C ILE A 179 -14.29 -19.20 -12.74
N ASN A 180 -14.46 -19.91 -13.86
CA ASN A 180 -13.68 -21.11 -14.16
C ASN A 180 -12.18 -20.82 -14.24
N ARG A 181 -11.79 -19.65 -14.77
CA ARG A 181 -10.39 -19.24 -14.78
C ARG A 181 -9.86 -19.05 -13.36
N ILE A 182 -10.55 -18.28 -12.51
CA ILE A 182 -10.15 -18.01 -11.12
C ILE A 182 -10.04 -19.31 -10.31
N LEU A 183 -11.04 -20.20 -10.41
CA LEU A 183 -11.04 -21.47 -9.66
C LEU A 183 -9.89 -22.40 -10.09
N ARG A 184 -9.49 -22.36 -11.36
CA ARG A 184 -8.35 -23.14 -11.88
C ARG A 184 -7.01 -22.53 -11.49
N GLU A 185 -6.86 -21.22 -11.62
CA GLU A 185 -5.60 -20.50 -11.36
C GLU A 185 -5.32 -20.33 -9.87
N ASN A 186 -6.37 -20.20 -9.06
CA ASN A 186 -6.28 -20.05 -7.61
C ASN A 186 -7.25 -21.00 -6.87
N PRO A 187 -6.89 -22.28 -6.70
CA PRO A 187 -7.73 -23.28 -6.03
C PRO A 187 -8.00 -22.98 -4.55
N ARG A 188 -7.27 -22.05 -3.94
CA ARG A 188 -7.43 -21.64 -2.54
C ARG A 188 -8.29 -20.39 -2.37
N VAL A 189 -8.85 -19.85 -3.46
CA VAL A 189 -9.72 -18.68 -3.40
C VAL A 189 -10.91 -18.95 -2.47
N ASN A 190 -11.21 -17.99 -1.60
CA ASN A 190 -12.38 -18.13 -0.73
C ASN A 190 -13.67 -17.89 -1.52
N VAL A 191 -14.34 -18.96 -1.93
CA VAL A 191 -15.65 -18.89 -2.63
C VAL A 191 -16.79 -18.35 -1.76
N ASN A 192 -16.58 -18.26 -0.44
CA ASN A 192 -17.50 -17.68 0.52
C ASN A 192 -17.08 -16.26 0.97
N CYS A 193 -16.20 -15.59 0.21
CA CYS A 193 -15.84 -14.20 0.46
C CYS A 193 -17.08 -13.29 0.47
N GLN A 194 -17.02 -12.19 1.22
CA GLN A 194 -18.13 -11.25 1.34
C GLN A 194 -17.73 -9.89 0.77
N ASN A 195 -18.66 -9.22 0.09
CA ASN A 195 -18.50 -7.81 -0.29
C ASN A 195 -18.78 -6.89 0.92
N SER A 196 -18.74 -5.56 0.70
CA SER A 196 -19.05 -4.55 1.73
C SER A 196 -20.47 -4.63 2.30
N GLU A 197 -21.38 -5.32 1.62
CA GLU A 197 -22.77 -5.55 2.05
C GLU A 197 -22.95 -6.91 2.75
N GLY A 198 -21.88 -7.68 2.94
CA GLY A 198 -21.94 -9.03 3.53
C GLY A 198 -22.43 -10.13 2.58
N LEU A 199 -22.58 -9.84 1.29
CA LEU A 199 -23.08 -10.79 0.29
C LEU A 199 -21.94 -11.66 -0.27
N THR A 200 -22.21 -12.95 -0.38
CA THR A 200 -21.29 -13.94 -1.00
C THR A 200 -21.50 -14.03 -2.52
N PRO A 201 -20.54 -14.57 -3.29
CA PRO A 201 -20.70 -14.79 -4.74
C PRO A 201 -21.98 -15.54 -5.08
N LEU A 202 -22.31 -16.60 -4.33
CA LEU A 202 -23.53 -17.38 -4.53
C LEU A 202 -24.79 -16.54 -4.28
N MET A 203 -24.79 -15.68 -3.25
CA MET A 203 -25.92 -14.79 -2.96
C MET A 203 -26.10 -13.73 -4.05
N LEU A 204 -25.00 -13.22 -4.64
CA LEU A 204 -25.05 -12.22 -5.71
C LEU A 204 -25.69 -12.79 -6.98
N VAL A 205 -25.44 -14.05 -7.31
CA VAL A 205 -26.08 -14.72 -8.46
C VAL A 205 -27.56 -14.99 -8.16
N ALA A 206 -27.86 -15.46 -6.95
CA ALA A 206 -29.21 -15.84 -6.54
C ALA A 206 -30.17 -14.64 -6.33
N ARG A 207 -29.64 -13.47 -5.93
CA ARG A 207 -30.44 -12.24 -5.75
C ARG A 207 -31.18 -11.84 -7.04
N ASP A 208 -30.57 -12.15 -8.18
CA ASP A 208 -31.02 -11.73 -9.51
C ASP A 208 -31.59 -12.90 -10.37
N THR A 209 -31.40 -14.17 -9.99
CA THR A 209 -31.91 -15.33 -10.77
C THR A 209 -33.42 -15.30 -11.04
N LEU A 210 -34.25 -14.86 -10.08
CA LEU A 210 -35.70 -14.75 -10.27
C LEU A 210 -36.09 -13.61 -11.21
N LEU A 211 -35.29 -12.55 -11.27
CA LEU A 211 -35.50 -11.40 -12.15
C LEU A 211 -35.03 -11.73 -13.57
N PHE A 212 -33.89 -12.42 -13.70
CA PHE A 212 -33.28 -12.74 -14.98
C PHE A 212 -33.82 -13.99 -15.66
N GLU A 213 -34.45 -14.96 -15.00
CA GLU A 213 -35.22 -16.00 -15.73
C GLU A 213 -36.37 -15.39 -16.55
N ARG A 214 -36.98 -14.30 -16.04
CA ARG A 214 -38.00 -13.55 -16.76
C ARG A 214 -37.40 -12.70 -17.90
N LEU A 215 -36.21 -12.15 -17.70
CA LEU A 215 -35.54 -11.26 -18.66
C LEU A 215 -34.63 -11.98 -19.67
N SER A 216 -34.14 -13.19 -19.39
CA SER A 216 -33.24 -13.98 -20.26
C SER A 216 -33.93 -14.41 -21.55
N LYS A 217 -35.27 -14.53 -21.52
CA LYS A 217 -36.09 -14.68 -22.72
C LYS A 217 -36.10 -13.44 -23.62
N GLN A 218 -35.69 -12.27 -23.11
CA GLN A 218 -35.68 -10.98 -23.80
C GLN A 218 -34.28 -10.42 -24.06
N LEU A 219 -33.30 -10.72 -23.20
CA LEU A 219 -31.94 -10.22 -23.30
C LEU A 219 -31.03 -11.28 -23.92
N ASN A 220 -30.82 -11.15 -25.24
CA ASN A 220 -29.86 -11.96 -26.01
C ASN A 220 -28.40 -11.56 -25.72
N ARG A 221 -27.98 -11.59 -24.46
CA ARG A 221 -26.57 -11.44 -24.05
C ARG A 221 -26.25 -12.44 -22.95
N TYR A 222 -25.06 -13.03 -23.08
CA TYR A 222 -24.42 -14.08 -22.29
C TYR A 222 -24.46 -13.89 -20.76
N TYR A 223 -25.63 -14.01 -20.13
CA TYR A 223 -25.80 -14.09 -18.69
C TYR A 223 -26.16 -15.54 -18.33
N SER A 224 -25.26 -16.27 -17.66
CA SER A 224 -25.39 -17.71 -17.37
C SER A 224 -25.45 -18.03 -15.87
N PRO A 225 -26.46 -17.54 -15.13
CA PRO A 225 -26.48 -17.63 -13.68
C PRO A 225 -26.63 -19.07 -13.18
N VAL A 226 -27.38 -19.93 -13.88
CA VAL A 226 -27.60 -21.34 -13.50
C VAL A 226 -26.26 -22.10 -13.44
N GLN A 227 -25.46 -21.99 -14.50
CA GLN A 227 -24.16 -22.66 -14.59
C GLN A 227 -23.16 -22.11 -13.56
N VAL A 228 -23.25 -20.81 -13.24
CA VAL A 228 -22.43 -20.21 -12.18
C VAL A 228 -22.82 -20.77 -10.80
N VAL A 229 -24.12 -20.91 -10.52
CA VAL A 229 -24.60 -21.53 -9.27
C VAL A 229 -24.08 -22.96 -9.14
N GLU A 230 -24.21 -23.76 -10.20
CA GLU A 230 -23.71 -25.15 -10.22
C GLU A 230 -22.20 -25.19 -9.90
N GLN A 231 -21.39 -24.38 -10.59
CA GLN A 231 -19.94 -24.34 -10.36
C GLN A 231 -19.56 -23.87 -8.95
N LEU A 232 -20.25 -22.85 -8.41
CA LEU A 232 -19.97 -22.38 -7.05
C LEU A 232 -20.40 -23.40 -5.98
N LEU A 233 -21.41 -24.22 -6.25
CA LEU A 233 -21.81 -25.32 -5.37
C LEU A 233 -20.82 -26.48 -5.43
N GLU A 234 -20.34 -26.83 -6.63
CA GLU A 234 -19.29 -27.86 -6.81
C GLU A 234 -17.99 -27.46 -6.10
N ALA A 235 -17.59 -26.19 -6.19
CA ALA A 235 -16.37 -25.70 -5.55
C ALA A 235 -16.44 -25.63 -4.02
N ARG A 236 -17.61 -25.87 -3.40
CA ARG A 236 -17.79 -25.95 -1.95
C ARG A 236 -17.67 -27.37 -1.38
N ALA A 237 -17.71 -28.40 -2.24
CA ALA A 237 -17.64 -29.81 -1.85
C ALA A 237 -16.19 -30.29 -1.71
#